data_AF-A0A533XQP4-F1
#
_entry.id   AF-A0A533XQP4-F1
#
_cell.length_a   1.000
_cell.length_b   1.000
_cell.length_c   1.000
_cell.angle_alpha   90.00
_cell.angle_beta   90.00
_cell.angle_gamma   90.00
#
_symmetry.space_group_name_H-M   'P 1'
#
loop_
_entity.id
_entity.type
_entity.pdbx_description
1 polymer ?
#
loop_
_entity_poly.entity_id
_entity_poly.type
_entity_poly.pdbx_seq_one_letter_code
_entity_poly.pdbx_strand_id
1 'polypeptide(L)'
;MTPVQAIIAKELRSYFVSPVVYAVGTVFLLIVGLLAYLYVVFAGAQAIQLTQMQGSAQINLNDLVFRNLFASVRFILLIILPILTMRLFAEERKLRTFEFLLTSPIGITEIVAGKFMSVFLVFLGLLGLTGLMPLMLALFSDFDWYPVLTGYFGLVLLGALFLSVGVLASALTEN
;
A
#
# COMPACT_ATOMS: atom_id res chain seq x y z
N MET A 1 5.66 -25.68 -11.68
CA MET A 1 5.67 -24.41 -10.91
C MET A 1 7.12 -24.10 -10.62
N THR A 2 7.58 -22.88 -10.88
CA THR A 2 8.94 -22.48 -10.48
C THR A 2 9.03 -22.41 -8.95
N PRO A 3 10.19 -22.65 -8.33
CA PRO A 3 10.35 -22.58 -6.88
C PRO A 3 9.87 -21.23 -6.30
N VAL A 4 10.12 -20.13 -7.02
CA VAL A 4 9.64 -18.79 -6.67
C VAL A 4 8.11 -18.71 -6.58
N GLN A 5 7.38 -19.28 -7.54
CA GLN A 5 5.91 -19.29 -7.53
C GLN A 5 5.34 -20.10 -6.36
N ALA A 6 6.00 -21.20 -5.99
CA ALA A 6 5.60 -22.02 -4.85
C ALA A 6 5.75 -21.25 -3.53
N ILE A 7 6.86 -20.52 -3.37
CA ILE A 7 7.08 -19.64 -2.22
C ILE A 7 6.01 -18.54 -2.17
N ILE A 8 5.74 -17.88 -3.31
CA ILE A 8 4.72 -16.84 -3.37
C ILE A 8 3.36 -17.37 -2.93
N ALA A 9 2.92 -18.50 -3.47
CA ALA A 9 1.62 -19.08 -3.12
C ALA A 9 1.53 -19.47 -1.63
N LYS A 10 2.60 -20.03 -1.07
CA LYS A 10 2.71 -20.38 0.35
C LYS A 10 2.57 -19.13 1.23
N GLU A 11 3.38 -18.10 0.96
CA GLU A 11 3.42 -16.86 1.74
C GLU A 11 2.11 -16.10 1.64
N LEU A 12 1.56 -15.96 0.43
CA LEU A 12 0.29 -15.27 0.21
C LEU A 12 -0.84 -15.95 1.01
N ARG A 13 -0.87 -17.29 1.02
CA ARG A 13 -1.84 -18.04 1.83
C ARG A 13 -1.62 -17.81 3.33
N SER A 14 -0.38 -17.76 3.79
CA SER A 14 -0.06 -17.44 5.18
C SER A 14 -0.60 -16.06 5.57
N TYR A 15 -0.41 -15.06 4.71
CA TYR A 15 -0.91 -13.71 4.91
C TYR A 15 -2.43 -13.63 5.01
N PHE A 16 -3.15 -14.32 4.12
CA PHE A 16 -4.62 -14.35 4.14
C PHE A 16 -5.22 -15.24 5.23
N VAL A 17 -4.44 -16.09 5.89
CA VAL A 17 -4.90 -16.83 7.08
C VAL A 17 -4.62 -16.03 8.36
N SER A 18 -3.64 -15.12 8.33
CA SER A 18 -3.27 -14.29 9.48
C SER A 18 -4.30 -13.17 9.72
N PRO A 19 -4.86 -13.05 10.94
CA PRO A 19 -5.81 -11.98 11.28
C PRO A 19 -5.18 -10.59 11.23
N VAL A 20 -3.85 -10.50 11.26
CA VAL A 20 -3.12 -9.23 11.31
C VAL A 20 -3.24 -8.46 10.00
N VAL A 21 -3.22 -9.11 8.84
CA VAL A 21 -3.38 -8.42 7.55
C VAL A 21 -4.76 -7.78 7.45
N TYR A 22 -5.79 -8.46 7.93
CA TYR A 22 -7.15 -7.92 7.94
C TYR A 22 -7.26 -6.73 8.89
N ALA A 23 -6.68 -6.82 10.09
CA ALA A 23 -6.69 -5.71 11.05
C ALA A 23 -5.94 -4.48 10.50
N VAL A 24 -4.70 -4.66 10.02
CA VAL A 24 -3.86 -3.60 9.47
C VAL A 24 -4.49 -3.02 8.19
N GLY A 25 -4.98 -3.88 7.30
CA GLY A 25 -5.66 -3.48 6.07
C GLY A 25 -6.92 -2.68 6.35
N THR A 26 -7.73 -3.10 7.33
CA THR A 26 -8.94 -2.36 7.74
C THR A 26 -8.58 -0.99 8.29
N VAL A 27 -7.61 -0.90 9.20
CA VAL A 27 -7.15 0.38 9.77
C VAL A 27 -6.59 1.29 8.68
N PHE A 28 -5.76 0.75 7.77
CA PHE A 28 -5.22 1.49 6.64
C PHE A 28 -6.34 2.06 5.75
N LEU A 29 -7.28 1.22 5.31
CA LEU A 29 -8.39 1.65 4.45
C LEU A 29 -9.31 2.64 5.14
N LEU A 30 -9.57 2.46 6.43
CA LEU A 30 -10.41 3.37 7.22
C LEU A 30 -9.74 4.74 7.33
N ILE A 31 -8.45 4.81 7.67
CA ILE A 31 -7.71 6.07 7.76
C ILE A 31 -7.66 6.76 6.39
N VAL A 32 -7.30 6.04 5.33
CA VAL A 32 -7.22 6.60 3.97
C VAL A 32 -8.60 7.10 3.51
N GLY A 33 -9.65 6.32 3.75
CA GLY A 33 -11.01 6.68 3.39
C GLY A 33 -11.54 7.88 4.17
N LEU A 34 -11.26 7.96 5.48
CA LEU A 34 -11.61 9.11 6.30
C LEU A 34 -10.89 10.37 5.83
N LEU A 35 -9.59 10.28 5.55
CA LEU A 35 -8.83 11.41 5.01
C LEU A 35 -9.35 11.86 3.65
N ALA A 36 -9.65 10.91 2.75
CA ALA A 36 -10.24 11.22 1.45
C ALA A 36 -11.57 11.96 1.62
N TYR A 37 -12.45 11.48 2.50
CA TYR A 37 -13.71 12.16 2.82
C TYR A 37 -13.49 13.58 3.34
N LEU A 38 -12.57 13.77 4.30
CA LEU A 38 -12.26 15.08 4.86
C LEU A 38 -11.72 16.06 3.80
N TYR A 39 -10.83 15.60 2.93
CA TYR A 39 -10.30 16.43 1.85
C TYR A 39 -11.37 16.80 0.81
N VAL A 40 -12.30 15.89 0.50
CA VAL A 40 -13.43 16.18 -0.40
C VAL A 40 -14.35 17.23 0.21
N VAL A 41 -14.72 17.10 1.48
CA VAL A 41 -15.57 18.09 2.18
C VAL A 41 -14.87 19.44 2.23
N PHE A 42 -13.57 19.48 2.52
CA PHE A 42 -12.80 20.70 2.58
C PHE A 42 -12.66 21.39 1.21
N ALA A 43 -12.45 20.61 0.15
CA ALA A 43 -12.43 21.12 -1.23
C ALA A 43 -13.80 21.68 -1.65
N GLY A 44 -14.89 21.01 -1.29
CA GLY A 44 -16.26 21.49 -1.53
C GLY A 44 -16.56 22.81 -0.80
N ALA A 45 -16.16 22.94 0.46
CA ALA A 45 -16.35 24.17 1.23
C ALA A 45 -15.57 25.36 0.64
N GLN A 46 -14.32 25.14 0.19
CA GLN A 46 -13.54 26.16 -0.51
C GLN A 46 -14.16 26.55 -1.86
N ALA A 47 -14.71 25.58 -2.60
CA ALA A 47 -15.38 25.86 -3.87
C ALA A 47 -16.58 26.79 -3.72
N ILE A 48 -17.38 26.60 -2.68
CA ILE A 48 -18.52 27.46 -2.38
C ILE A 48 -18.07 28.87 -1.99
N GLN A 49 -17.03 29.00 -1.16
CA GLN A 49 -16.51 30.31 -0.75
C GLN A 49 -15.93 31.11 -1.93
N LEU A 50 -15.15 30.46 -2.80
CA LEU A 50 -14.54 31.11 -3.97
C LEU A 50 -15.58 31.52 -5.01
N THR A 51 -16.64 30.72 -5.19
CA THR A 51 -17.76 31.07 -6.07
C THR A 51 -18.50 32.33 -5.58
N GLN A 52 -18.66 32.49 -4.25
CA GLN A 52 -19.28 33.69 -3.67
C GLN A 52 -18.39 34.95 -3.77
N MET A 53 -17.06 34.80 -3.83
CA MET A 53 -16.12 35.93 -3.87
C MET A 53 -15.70 36.37 -5.28
N GLN A 54 -15.59 35.44 -6.24
CA GLN A 54 -14.99 35.74 -7.56
C GLN A 54 -15.85 35.33 -8.75
N GLY A 55 -17.07 34.80 -8.55
CA GLY A 55 -18.04 34.53 -9.62
C GLY A 55 -17.71 33.38 -10.57
N SER A 56 -16.48 32.86 -10.55
CA SER A 56 -16.08 31.64 -11.28
C SER A 56 -14.92 30.95 -10.57
N ALA A 57 -15.16 29.76 -10.04
CA ALA A 57 -14.15 28.96 -9.38
C ALA A 57 -13.78 27.78 -10.30
N GLN A 58 -12.78 27.95 -11.17
CA GLN A 58 -12.11 26.82 -11.83
C GLN A 58 -11.22 26.13 -10.80
N ILE A 59 -11.83 25.34 -9.93
CA ILE A 59 -11.11 24.56 -8.94
C ILE A 59 -10.88 23.17 -9.52
N ASN A 60 -9.61 22.88 -9.79
CA ASN A 60 -9.18 21.51 -10.05
C ASN A 60 -9.28 20.72 -8.75
N LEU A 61 -10.45 20.11 -8.51
CA LEU A 61 -10.72 19.20 -7.38
C LEU A 61 -9.65 18.10 -7.29
N ASN A 62 -9.08 17.73 -8.43
CA ASN A 62 -7.99 16.78 -8.53
C ASN A 62 -6.75 17.21 -7.73
N ASP A 63 -6.29 18.45 -7.92
CA ASP A 63 -5.05 18.94 -7.29
C ASP A 63 -5.25 19.22 -5.79
N LEU A 64 -6.44 19.69 -5.39
CA LEU A 64 -6.72 19.96 -3.97
C LEU A 64 -6.97 18.69 -3.15
N VAL A 65 -7.58 17.67 -3.73
CA VAL A 65 -7.90 16.43 -3.00
C VAL A 65 -6.76 15.42 -3.12
N PHE A 66 -6.33 15.08 -4.34
CA PHE A 66 -5.43 13.95 -4.56
C PHE A 66 -4.00 14.26 -4.16
N ARG A 67 -3.52 15.48 -4.38
CA ARG A 67 -2.15 15.86 -3.94
C ARG A 67 -1.99 15.75 -2.43
N ASN A 68 -2.97 16.24 -1.68
CA ASN A 68 -2.97 16.19 -0.22
C ASN A 68 -3.20 14.76 0.29
N LEU A 69 -4.12 14.03 -0.34
CA LEU A 69 -4.37 12.62 -0.01
C LEU A 69 -3.11 11.79 -0.22
N PHE A 70 -2.45 11.87 -1.38
CA PHE A 70 -1.21 11.14 -1.66
C PHE A 70 -0.08 11.56 -0.72
N ALA A 71 0.02 12.83 -0.33
CA ALA A 71 0.97 13.27 0.69
C ALA A 71 0.75 12.54 2.02
N SER A 72 -0.48 12.49 2.51
CA SER A 72 -0.83 11.80 3.75
C SER A 72 -0.64 10.29 3.67
N VAL A 73 -1.00 9.67 2.54
CA VAL A 73 -0.80 8.23 2.29
C VAL A 73 0.68 7.86 2.35
N ARG A 74 1.60 8.69 1.84
CA ARG A 74 3.04 8.44 1.94
C ARG A 74 3.52 8.27 3.39
N PHE A 75 3.04 9.10 4.31
CA PHE A 75 3.39 8.99 5.73
C PHE A 75 2.76 7.76 6.38
N ILE A 76 1.52 7.41 6.01
CA ILE A 76 0.85 6.20 6.52
C ILE A 76 1.60 4.94 6.05
N LEU A 77 2.01 4.89 4.78
CA LEU A 77 2.77 3.77 4.22
C LEU A 77 4.11 3.56 4.93
N LEU A 78 4.75 4.63 5.40
CA LEU A 78 6.00 4.54 6.18
C LEU A 78 5.81 3.71 7.45
N ILE A 79 4.62 3.74 8.08
CA ILE A 79 4.33 2.97 9.29
C ILE A 79 3.80 1.57 8.96
N ILE A 80 2.89 1.47 7.98
CA ILE A 80 2.20 0.22 7.64
C ILE A 80 3.15 -0.80 6.98
N LEU A 81 4.04 -0.36 6.08
CA LEU A 81 4.90 -1.27 5.32
C LEU A 81 5.93 -2.00 6.19
N PRO A 82 6.64 -1.35 7.13
CA PRO A 82 7.48 -2.05 8.10
C PRO A 82 6.70 -3.11 8.88
N ILE A 83 5.50 -2.79 9.36
CA ILE A 83 4.64 -3.73 10.11
C ILE A 83 4.30 -4.98 9.28
N LEU A 84 4.02 -4.81 7.98
CA LEU A 84 3.76 -5.92 7.06
C LEU A 84 5.03 -6.77 6.80
N THR A 85 6.20 -6.14 6.77
CA THR A 85 7.48 -6.83 6.48
C THR A 85 8.16 -7.49 7.69
N MET A 86 7.93 -7.00 8.91
CA MET A 86 8.67 -7.45 10.09
C MET A 86 8.54 -8.95 10.39
N ARG A 87 7.45 -9.58 9.93
CA ARG A 87 7.14 -10.99 10.20
C ARG A 87 7.76 -11.98 9.22
N LEU A 88 8.21 -11.56 8.03
CA LEU A 88 8.56 -12.50 6.94
C LEU A 88 9.66 -13.49 7.30
N PHE A 89 10.74 -13.00 7.92
CA PHE A 89 11.88 -13.84 8.29
C PHE A 89 11.88 -14.13 9.79
N ALA A 90 11.36 -13.23 10.61
CA ALA A 90 11.28 -13.42 12.06
C ALA A 90 10.38 -14.61 12.44
N GLU A 91 9.21 -14.79 11.82
CA GLU A 91 8.34 -15.93 12.14
C GLU A 91 8.97 -17.27 11.73
N GLU A 92 9.66 -17.34 10.59
CA GLU A 92 10.33 -18.59 10.16
C GLU A 92 11.55 -18.94 11.01
N ARG A 93 12.31 -17.94 11.47
CA ARG A 93 13.41 -18.14 12.43
C ARG A 93 12.88 -18.57 13.79
N LYS A 94 11.82 -17.93 14.30
CA LYS A 94 11.17 -18.31 15.56
C LYS A 94 10.61 -19.73 15.54
N LEU A 95 10.06 -20.15 14.40
CA LEU A 95 9.53 -21.51 14.20
C LEU A 95 10.62 -22.53 13.85
N ARG A 96 11.90 -22.14 13.79
CA ARG A 96 13.03 -22.96 13.33
C ARG A 96 12.81 -23.61 11.95
N THR A 97 11.92 -23.05 11.16
CA THR A 97 11.64 -23.52 9.78
C THR A 97 12.61 -22.93 8.77
N PHE A 98 13.34 -21.88 9.16
CA PHE A 98 14.39 -21.27 8.35
C PHE A 98 15.51 -22.26 7.96
N GLU A 99 15.89 -23.16 8.86
CA GLU A 99 16.89 -24.20 8.59
C GLU A 99 16.40 -25.22 7.55
N PHE A 100 15.11 -25.58 7.60
CA PHE A 100 14.49 -26.44 6.58
C PHE A 100 14.39 -25.74 5.21
N LEU A 101 14.20 -24.41 5.20
CA LEU A 101 14.16 -23.64 3.97
C LEU A 101 15.56 -23.56 3.31
N LEU A 102 16.61 -23.36 4.11
CA LEU A 102 17.99 -23.29 3.62
C LEU A 102 18.57 -24.64 3.19
N THR A 103 18.06 -25.75 3.71
CA THR A 103 18.45 -27.11 3.31
C THR A 103 17.68 -27.62 2.09
N SER A 104 16.64 -26.91 1.67
CA SER A 104 15.92 -27.20 0.44
C SER A 104 16.76 -26.81 -0.79
N PRO A 105 16.59 -27.47 -1.95
CA PRO A 105 17.35 -27.19 -3.17
C PRO A 105 16.84 -25.92 -3.88
N ILE A 106 16.72 -24.81 -3.13
CA ILE A 106 16.20 -23.53 -3.59
C ILE A 106 17.27 -22.46 -3.35
N GLY A 107 17.53 -21.61 -4.34
CA GLY A 107 18.51 -20.54 -4.21
C GLY A 107 18.08 -19.46 -3.20
N ILE A 108 19.04 -18.87 -2.49
CA ILE A 108 18.78 -17.76 -1.56
C ILE A 108 18.11 -16.58 -2.27
N THR A 109 18.53 -16.30 -3.51
CA THR A 109 17.94 -15.25 -4.36
C THR A 109 16.47 -15.52 -4.69
N GLU A 110 16.11 -16.79 -4.91
CA GLU A 110 14.73 -17.20 -5.20
C GLU A 110 13.84 -17.05 -3.96
N ILE A 111 14.38 -17.35 -2.77
CA ILE A 111 13.70 -17.15 -1.49
C ILE A 111 13.41 -15.67 -1.27
N VAL A 112 14.42 -14.80 -1.41
CA VAL A 112 14.27 -13.36 -1.22
C VAL A 112 13.30 -12.77 -2.24
N ALA A 113 13.41 -13.15 -3.51
CA ALA A 113 12.51 -12.67 -4.56
C ALA A 113 11.06 -13.11 -4.33
N GLY A 114 10.84 -14.37 -3.95
CA GLY A 114 9.52 -14.90 -3.65
C GLY A 114 8.87 -14.18 -2.46
N LYS A 115 9.63 -13.98 -1.38
CA LYS A 115 9.18 -13.25 -0.19
C LYS A 115 8.84 -11.79 -0.48
N PHE A 116 9.74 -11.07 -1.16
CA PHE A 116 9.47 -9.69 -1.58
C PHE A 116 8.20 -9.59 -2.44
N MET A 117 8.08 -10.45 -3.46
CA MET A 117 6.94 -10.43 -4.38
C MET A 117 5.62 -10.73 -3.66
N SER A 118 5.63 -11.62 -2.67
CA SER A 118 4.44 -11.95 -1.88
C SER A 118 3.88 -10.72 -1.16
N VAL A 119 4.75 -9.97 -0.47
CA VAL A 119 4.35 -8.77 0.26
C VAL A 119 3.98 -7.64 -0.67
N PHE A 120 4.72 -7.52 -1.77
CA PHE A 120 4.44 -6.54 -2.81
C PHE A 120 3.04 -6.75 -3.41
N LEU A 121 2.62 -8.00 -3.64
CA LEU A 121 1.26 -8.32 -4.09
C LEU A 121 0.19 -7.97 -3.06
N VAL A 122 0.44 -8.24 -1.77
CA VAL A 122 -0.49 -7.84 -0.68
C VAL A 122 -0.62 -6.31 -0.63
N PHE A 123 0.50 -5.59 -0.73
CA PHE A 123 0.54 -4.14 -0.79
C PHE A 123 -0.21 -3.60 -2.02
N LEU A 124 0.01 -4.17 -3.20
CA LEU A 124 -0.74 -3.81 -4.42
C LEU A 124 -2.25 -4.03 -4.25
N GLY A 125 -2.66 -5.11 -3.57
CA GLY A 125 -4.06 -5.35 -3.25
C GLY A 125 -4.64 -4.24 -2.36
N LEU A 126 -3.94 -3.88 -1.27
CA LEU A 126 -4.36 -2.79 -0.37
C LEU A 126 -4.44 -1.44 -1.10
N LEU A 127 -3.43 -1.13 -1.92
CA LEU A 127 -3.37 0.10 -2.70
C LEU A 127 -4.46 0.12 -3.78
N GLY A 128 -4.72 -1.00 -4.44
CA GLY A 128 -5.82 -1.16 -5.40
C GLY A 128 -7.19 -0.92 -4.78
N LEU A 129 -7.42 -1.37 -3.54
CA LEU A 129 -8.66 -1.08 -2.80
C LEU A 129 -8.86 0.41 -2.54
N THR A 130 -7.78 1.18 -2.34
CA THR A 130 -7.91 2.65 -2.25
C THR A 130 -8.33 3.30 -3.57
N GLY A 131 -8.08 2.63 -4.71
CA GLY A 131 -8.49 3.06 -6.05
C GLY A 131 -10.01 3.11 -6.27
N LEU A 132 -10.79 2.50 -5.37
CA LEU A 132 -12.25 2.66 -5.36
C LEU A 132 -12.67 4.13 -5.11
N MET A 133 -11.86 4.91 -4.41
CA MET A 133 -12.14 6.32 -4.13
C MET A 133 -12.17 7.20 -5.39
N PRO A 134 -11.10 7.31 -6.20
CA PRO A 134 -11.14 8.08 -7.45
C PRO A 134 -12.20 7.55 -8.42
N LEU A 135 -12.45 6.23 -8.44
CA LEU A 135 -13.50 5.65 -9.26
C LEU A 135 -14.88 6.18 -8.88
N MET A 136 -15.17 6.30 -7.58
CA MET A 136 -16.42 6.89 -7.10
C MET A 136 -16.49 8.38 -7.44
N LEU A 137 -15.41 9.15 -7.27
CA LEU A 137 -15.39 10.58 -7.59
C LEU A 137 -15.55 10.88 -9.08
N ALA A 138 -15.04 9.99 -9.96
CA ALA A 138 -15.17 10.13 -11.40
C ALA A 138 -16.62 10.01 -11.89
N LEU A 139 -17.54 9.44 -11.10
CA LEU A 139 -18.97 9.41 -11.42
C LEU A 139 -19.67 10.76 -11.20
N PHE A 140 -19.10 11.63 -10.37
CA PHE A 140 -19.74 12.89 -9.94
C PHE A 140 -19.04 14.15 -10.46
N SER A 141 -17.88 14.03 -11.11
CA SER A 141 -17.08 15.18 -11.57
C SER A 141 -16.26 14.87 -12.82
N ASP A 142 -15.97 15.89 -13.62
CA ASP A 142 -14.98 15.80 -14.71
C ASP A 142 -13.60 15.55 -14.11
N PHE A 143 -13.15 14.31 -14.25
CA PHE A 143 -12.01 13.80 -13.52
C PHE A 143 -10.81 13.57 -14.43
N ASP A 144 -9.73 14.30 -14.20
CA ASP A 144 -8.47 14.06 -14.89
C ASP A 144 -7.77 12.80 -14.32
N TRP A 145 -7.67 11.76 -15.14
CA TRP A 145 -7.06 10.50 -14.71
C TRP A 145 -5.53 10.54 -14.70
N TYR A 146 -4.89 11.45 -15.43
CA TYR A 146 -3.43 11.47 -15.56
C TYR A 146 -2.72 11.76 -14.22
N PRO A 147 -3.12 12.77 -13.40
CA PRO A 147 -2.52 13.02 -12.09
C PRO A 147 -2.73 11.88 -11.09
N VAL A 148 -3.85 11.18 -11.18
CA VAL A 148 -4.17 10.07 -10.29
C VAL A 148 -3.34 8.85 -10.61
N LEU A 149 -3.28 8.45 -11.88
CA LEU A 149 -2.47 7.30 -12.31
C LEU A 149 -0.98 7.51 -12.00
N THR A 150 -0.46 8.71 -12.26
CA THR A 150 0.93 9.07 -11.92
C THR A 150 1.17 9.07 -10.41
N GLY A 151 0.22 9.57 -9.61
CA GLY A 151 0.29 9.50 -8.15
C GLY A 151 0.31 8.06 -7.61
N TYR A 152 -0.57 7.19 -8.12
CA TYR A 152 -0.56 5.77 -7.77
C TYR A 152 0.72 5.06 -8.19
N PHE A 153 1.24 5.34 -9.37
CA PHE A 153 2.51 4.80 -9.82
C PHE A 153 3.66 5.22 -8.87
N GLY A 154 3.68 6.50 -8.45
CA GLY A 154 4.61 6.99 -7.44
C GLY A 154 4.48 6.26 -6.10
N LEU A 155 3.26 5.99 -5.63
CA LEU A 155 3.03 5.22 -4.41
C LEU A 155 3.48 3.75 -4.53
N VAL A 156 3.31 3.13 -5.70
CA VAL A 156 3.79 1.77 -5.95
C VAL A 156 5.31 1.70 -5.86
N LEU A 157 6.01 2.65 -6.49
CA LEU A 157 7.48 2.72 -6.43
C LEU A 157 7.99 3.00 -5.01
N LEU A 158 7.34 3.94 -4.30
CA LEU A 158 7.68 4.24 -2.92
C LEU A 158 7.44 3.03 -2.01
N GLY A 159 6.33 2.32 -2.22
CA GLY A 159 6.01 1.11 -1.48
C GLY A 159 7.04 0.01 -1.74
N ALA A 160 7.46 -0.19 -2.99
CA ALA A 160 8.53 -1.14 -3.33
C ALA A 160 9.85 -0.82 -2.60
N LEU A 161 10.20 0.47 -2.48
CA LEU A 161 11.36 0.92 -1.71
C LEU A 161 11.22 0.57 -0.23
N PHE A 162 10.12 0.95 0.42
CA PHE A 162 9.89 0.70 1.85
C PHE A 162 9.81 -0.80 2.16
N LEU A 163 9.20 -1.59 1.28
CA LEU A 163 9.18 -3.05 1.39
C LEU A 163 10.57 -3.65 1.27
N SER A 164 11.39 -3.18 0.34
CA SER A 164 12.78 -3.66 0.19
C SER A 164 13.60 -3.40 1.46
N VAL A 165 13.47 -2.19 2.03
CA VAL A 165 14.13 -1.82 3.29
C VAL A 165 13.60 -2.67 4.46
N GLY A 166 12.29 -2.89 4.54
CA GLY A 166 11.68 -3.72 5.58
C GLY A 166 12.09 -5.19 5.52
N VAL A 167 12.17 -5.76 4.31
CA VAL A 167 12.68 -7.11 4.06
C VAL A 167 14.16 -7.22 4.46
N LEU A 168 14.98 -6.23 4.11
CA LEU A 168 16.38 -6.16 4.55
C LEU A 168 16.50 -6.09 6.08
N ALA A 169 15.71 -5.24 6.73
CA ALA A 169 15.69 -5.11 8.18
C ALA A 169 15.27 -6.42 8.87
N SER A 170 14.27 -7.11 8.33
CA SER A 170 13.82 -8.42 8.83
C SER A 170 14.90 -9.50 8.65
N ALA A 171 15.72 -9.42 7.61
CA ALA A 171 16.84 -10.35 7.40
C ALA A 171 18.02 -10.13 8.37
N LEU A 172 18.24 -8.87 8.79
CA LEU A 172 19.32 -8.47 9.70
C LEU A 172 18.96 -8.62 11.19
N THR A 173 17.67 -8.70 11.51
CA THR A 173 17.20 -8.72 12.91
C THR A 173 16.90 -10.15 13.35
N GLU A 174 17.48 -10.56 14.48
CA GLU A 174 17.10 -11.77 15.22
C GLU A 174 16.13 -11.37 16.33
N ASN A 175 14.83 -11.58 16.12
CA ASN A 175 13.80 -11.37 17.15
C ASN A 175 12.90 -12.59 17.25
#